data_AF-A0A914D5V2-F1
#
_entry.id   AF-A0A914D5V2-F1
#
_cell.length_a   1.000
_cell.length_b   1.000
_cell.length_c   1.000
_cell.angle_alpha   90.00
_cell.angle_beta   90.00
_cell.angle_gamma   90.00
#
_symmetry.space_group_name_H-M   'P 1'
#
loop_
_entity.id
_entity.type
_entity.pdbx_description
1 polymer ?
#
loop_
_entity_poly.entity_id
_entity_poly.type
_entity_poly.pdbx_seq_one_letter_code
_entity_poly.pdbx_strand_id
1 'polypeptide(L)'
;MYGTNGSGLQFGEQAYDNNEKRIHNYTNMFSFHSWIGVSIIAAYGIQAIIGFVSFVFPKIRMDFREAVMPFHRFLGRIIFATSVAQALIGNSMYWFFTFETGAQGISCYYDLACPKHVGVILNFYVITMVCYAICVGLMIGKDSWRRQPTLDEKKNQ
;
A
#
# COMPACT_ATOMS: atom_id res chain seq x y z
N MET A 1 7.73 58.80 -5.78
CA MET A 1 7.76 57.55 -6.57
C MET A 1 8.93 56.71 -6.05
N TYR A 2 8.67 55.71 -5.22
CA TYR A 2 9.72 54.81 -4.73
C TYR A 2 9.93 53.70 -5.77
N GLY A 3 11.08 53.72 -6.44
CA GLY A 3 11.52 52.65 -7.33
C GLY A 3 11.97 51.46 -6.50
N THR A 4 11.26 50.34 -6.60
CA THR A 4 11.73 49.06 -6.09
C THR A 4 12.75 48.50 -7.10
N ASN A 5 13.99 48.37 -6.65
CA ASN A 5 15.07 47.78 -7.44
C ASN A 5 14.71 46.33 -7.79
N GLY A 6 14.59 46.02 -9.08
CA GLY A 6 14.21 44.70 -9.62
C GLY A 6 15.16 43.54 -9.29
N SER A 7 16.28 43.81 -8.63
CA SER A 7 17.22 42.79 -8.14
C SER A 7 16.66 41.93 -7.01
N GLY A 8 15.84 42.51 -6.11
CA GLY A 8 15.25 41.76 -4.99
C GLY A 8 14.20 40.73 -5.42
N LEU A 9 13.43 41.05 -6.46
CA LEU A 9 12.42 40.14 -7.04
C LEU A 9 13.09 38.98 -7.80
N GLN A 10 14.17 39.26 -8.54
CA GLN A 10 14.95 38.24 -9.26
C GLN A 10 15.60 37.22 -8.31
N PHE A 11 16.15 37.68 -7.18
CA PHE A 11 16.70 36.79 -6.14
C PHE A 11 15.61 35.95 -5.45
N GLY A 12 14.43 36.54 -5.22
CA GLY A 12 13.28 35.82 -4.65
C GLY A 12 12.74 34.74 -5.58
N GLU A 13 12.62 35.04 -6.87
CA GLU A 13 12.13 34.10 -7.89
C GLU A 13 13.14 32.97 -8.14
N GLN A 14 14.44 33.26 -8.18
CA GLN A 14 15.46 32.21 -8.25
C GLN A 14 15.50 31.34 -7.00
N ALA A 15 15.34 31.90 -5.79
CA ALA A 15 15.28 31.11 -4.56
C ALA A 15 14.03 30.23 -4.50
N TYR A 16 12.90 30.74 -5.01
CA TYR A 16 11.64 29.98 -5.14
C TYR A 16 11.79 28.82 -6.15
N ASP A 17 12.25 29.10 -7.37
CA ASP A 17 12.51 28.10 -8.41
C ASP A 17 13.51 27.03 -7.96
N ASN A 18 14.57 27.43 -7.25
CA ASN A 18 15.56 26.50 -6.72
C ASN A 18 14.98 25.60 -5.64
N ASN A 19 14.10 26.13 -4.78
CA ASN A 19 13.39 25.34 -3.77
C ASN A 19 12.35 24.42 -4.42
N GLU A 20 11.59 24.90 -5.40
CA GLU A 20 10.62 24.09 -6.16
C GLU A 20 11.33 22.91 -6.86
N LYS A 21 12.45 23.17 -7.56
CA LYS A 21 13.29 22.12 -8.17
C LYS A 21 13.86 21.13 -7.15
N ARG A 22 14.10 21.54 -5.90
CA ARG A 22 14.56 20.65 -4.81
C ARG A 22 13.41 19.81 -4.24
N ILE A 23 12.22 20.37 -4.12
CA ILE A 23 11.00 19.68 -3.67
C ILE A 23 10.55 18.64 -4.71
N HIS A 24 10.75 18.92 -6.01
CA HIS A 24 10.43 18.01 -7.11
C HIS A 24 11.48 16.93 -7.40
N ASN A 25 12.65 16.97 -6.75
CA ASN A 25 13.70 15.94 -6.87
C ASN A 25 13.58 14.84 -5.79
N TYR A 26 12.36 14.52 -5.36
CA TYR A 26 12.12 13.24 -4.69
C TYR A 26 12.12 12.15 -5.77
N THR A 27 13.16 11.32 -5.79
CA THR A 27 13.25 10.20 -6.74
C THR A 27 12.21 9.15 -6.38
N ASN A 28 11.00 9.33 -6.91
CA ASN A 28 9.95 8.32 -6.84
C ASN A 28 10.50 7.02 -7.42
N MET A 29 10.30 5.91 -6.70
CA MET A 29 10.74 4.55 -7.04
C MET A 29 12.17 4.12 -6.66
N PHE A 30 12.95 4.88 -5.87
CA PHE A 30 14.25 4.35 -5.38
C PHE A 30 14.17 3.53 -4.07
N SER A 31 13.06 3.60 -3.35
CA SER A 31 12.93 2.87 -2.09
C SER A 31 12.56 1.41 -2.32
N PHE A 32 13.12 0.50 -1.52
CA PHE A 32 12.73 -0.92 -1.50
C PHE A 32 11.21 -1.10 -1.32
N HIS A 33 10.59 -0.26 -0.49
CA HIS A 33 9.14 -0.22 -0.33
C HIS A 33 8.43 0.02 -1.67
N SER A 34 8.83 1.02 -2.46
CA SER A 34 8.16 1.28 -3.73
C SER A 34 8.24 0.12 -4.74
N TRP A 35 9.37 -0.60 -4.80
CA TRP A 35 9.57 -1.75 -5.70
C TRP A 35 8.71 -2.96 -5.32
N ILE A 36 8.70 -3.30 -4.04
CA ILE A 36 7.81 -4.36 -3.53
C ILE A 36 6.35 -3.96 -3.78
N GLY A 37 6.02 -2.67 -3.71
CA GLY A 37 4.66 -2.16 -3.83
C GLY A 37 4.11 -2.33 -5.24
N VAL A 38 4.90 -1.90 -6.23
CA VAL A 38 4.57 -2.13 -7.65
C VAL A 38 4.45 -3.62 -7.95
N SER A 39 5.32 -4.45 -7.38
CA SER A 39 5.28 -5.91 -7.59
C SER A 39 3.98 -6.52 -7.04
N ILE A 40 3.54 -6.11 -5.84
CA ILE A 40 2.28 -6.54 -5.23
C ILE A 40 1.07 -6.08 -6.05
N ILE A 41 1.05 -4.83 -6.49
CA ILE A 41 -0.05 -4.28 -7.31
C ILE A 41 -0.17 -5.03 -8.64
N ALA A 42 0.96 -5.28 -9.32
CA ALA A 42 0.97 -6.04 -10.56
C ALA A 42 0.47 -7.48 -10.34
N ALA A 43 0.96 -8.16 -9.30
CA ALA A 43 0.52 -9.50 -8.95
C ALA A 43 -0.98 -9.54 -8.61
N TYR A 44 -1.49 -8.56 -7.87
CA TYR A 44 -2.92 -8.42 -7.58
C TYR A 44 -3.76 -8.22 -8.84
N GLY A 45 -3.30 -7.36 -9.76
CA GLY A 45 -4.00 -7.12 -11.03
C GLY A 45 -4.12 -8.39 -11.88
N ILE A 46 -3.02 -9.12 -12.05
CA ILE A 46 -3.00 -10.40 -12.78
C ILE A 46 -3.94 -11.41 -12.12
N GLN A 47 -3.81 -11.56 -10.80
CA GLN A 47 -4.64 -12.44 -9.99
C GLN A 47 -6.13 -12.13 -10.09
N ALA A 48 -6.49 -10.83 -10.08
CA ALA A 48 -7.86 -10.36 -10.20
C ALA A 48 -8.44 -10.63 -11.60
N ILE A 49 -7.67 -10.37 -12.67
CA ILE A 49 -8.09 -10.65 -14.05
C ILE A 49 -8.31 -12.15 -14.25
N ILE A 50 -7.36 -12.99 -13.83
CA ILE A 50 -7.48 -14.45 -13.94
C ILE A 50 -8.69 -14.95 -13.13
N GLY A 51 -8.88 -14.43 -11.91
CA GLY A 51 -10.04 -14.77 -11.09
C GLY A 51 -11.36 -14.38 -11.73
N PHE A 52 -11.44 -13.17 -12.28
CA PHE A 52 -12.63 -12.66 -12.95
C PHE A 52 -12.99 -13.50 -14.19
N VAL A 53 -12.02 -13.69 -15.10
CA VAL A 53 -12.23 -14.49 -16.32
C VAL A 53 -12.60 -15.92 -15.96
N SER A 54 -11.89 -16.54 -15.01
CA SER A 54 -12.10 -17.95 -14.69
C SER A 54 -13.42 -18.18 -13.96
N PHE A 55 -13.75 -17.41 -12.93
CA PHE A 55 -14.85 -17.75 -12.01
C PHE A 55 -16.14 -16.96 -12.24
N VAL A 56 -16.07 -15.77 -12.86
CA VAL A 56 -17.26 -14.94 -13.13
C VAL A 56 -17.80 -15.20 -14.54
N PHE A 57 -16.92 -15.43 -15.52
CA PHE A 57 -17.37 -15.64 -16.90
C PHE A 57 -17.94 -17.07 -17.10
N PRO A 58 -19.18 -17.22 -17.59
CA PRO A 58 -19.88 -18.52 -17.58
C PRO A 58 -19.41 -19.50 -18.66
N LYS A 59 -18.65 -19.06 -19.67
CA LYS A 59 -18.25 -19.91 -20.83
C LYS A 59 -16.86 -20.55 -20.70
N ILE A 60 -16.21 -20.47 -19.54
CA ILE A 60 -14.89 -21.07 -19.33
C ILE A 60 -15.03 -22.56 -18.97
N ARG A 61 -14.17 -23.39 -19.56
CA ARG A 61 -14.11 -24.84 -19.30
C ARG A 61 -13.91 -25.15 -17.81
N MET A 62 -14.60 -26.18 -17.32
CA MET A 62 -14.52 -26.60 -15.92
C MET A 62 -13.12 -27.10 -15.53
N ASP A 63 -12.46 -27.89 -16.38
CA ASP A 63 -11.09 -28.37 -16.16
C ASP A 63 -10.10 -27.24 -15.89
N PHE A 64 -10.27 -26.11 -16.61
CA PHE A 64 -9.41 -24.94 -16.44
C PHE A 64 -9.65 -24.24 -15.10
N ARG A 65 -10.92 -24.14 -14.69
CA ARG A 65 -11.30 -23.56 -13.38
C ARG A 65 -10.75 -24.39 -12.23
N GLU A 66 -10.81 -25.70 -12.34
CA GLU A 66 -10.29 -26.63 -11.33
C GLU A 66 -8.77 -26.52 -11.21
N ALA A 67 -8.06 -26.48 -12.34
CA ALA A 67 -6.61 -26.31 -12.37
C ALA A 67 -6.16 -24.95 -11.79
N VAL A 68 -6.87 -23.87 -12.07
CA VAL A 68 -6.51 -22.50 -11.63
C VAL A 68 -6.88 -22.24 -10.16
N MET A 69 -7.94 -22.86 -9.64
CA MET A 69 -8.43 -22.65 -8.28
C MET A 69 -7.38 -22.79 -7.14
N PRO A 70 -6.52 -23.82 -7.10
CA PRO A 70 -5.50 -23.91 -6.06
C PRO A 70 -4.46 -22.78 -6.16
N PHE A 71 -4.04 -22.42 -7.37
CA PHE A 71 -3.11 -21.31 -7.59
C PHE A 71 -3.73 -19.97 -7.21
N HIS A 72 -4.97 -19.72 -7.61
CA HIS A 72 -5.69 -18.52 -7.25
C HIS A 72 -5.82 -18.39 -5.72
N ARG A 73 -6.20 -19.45 -5.00
CA ARG A 73 -6.25 -19.40 -3.53
C ARG A 73 -4.88 -19.20 -2.88
N PHE A 74 -3.84 -19.85 -3.40
CA PHE A 74 -2.49 -19.71 -2.87
C PHE A 74 -1.94 -18.29 -3.08
N LEU A 75 -1.96 -17.79 -4.32
CA LEU A 75 -1.49 -16.45 -4.66
C LEU A 75 -2.25 -15.36 -3.92
N GLY A 76 -3.57 -15.49 -3.78
CA GLY A 76 -4.38 -14.55 -3.01
C GLY A 76 -3.91 -14.41 -1.55
N ARG A 77 -3.55 -15.53 -0.90
CA ARG A 77 -3.01 -15.51 0.48
C ARG A 77 -1.65 -14.83 0.55
N ILE A 78 -0.76 -15.12 -0.40
CA ILE A 78 0.58 -14.52 -0.44
C ILE A 78 0.49 -13.01 -0.71
N ILE A 79 -0.33 -12.58 -1.68
CA ILE A 79 -0.53 -11.16 -2.00
C ILE A 79 -1.09 -10.41 -0.79
N PHE A 80 -2.06 -11.00 -0.09
CA PHE A 80 -2.59 -10.41 1.15
C PHE A 80 -1.51 -10.26 2.21
N ALA A 81 -0.79 -11.33 2.56
CA ALA A 81 0.25 -11.29 3.58
C ALA A 81 1.37 -10.29 3.25
N THR A 82 1.81 -10.27 1.99
CA THR A 82 2.86 -9.35 1.52
C THR A 82 2.38 -7.90 1.47
N SER A 83 1.10 -7.63 1.16
CA SER A 83 0.53 -6.28 1.25
C SER A 83 0.52 -5.72 2.67
N VAL A 84 0.24 -6.57 3.68
CA VAL A 84 0.29 -6.18 5.09
C VAL A 84 1.73 -5.90 5.50
N ALA A 85 2.67 -6.80 5.16
CA ALA A 85 4.10 -6.59 5.42
C ALA A 85 4.61 -5.31 4.76
N GLN A 86 4.14 -5.02 3.55
CA GLN A 86 4.50 -3.82 2.82
C GLN A 86 4.02 -2.54 3.51
N ALA A 87 2.77 -2.53 4.00
CA ALA A 87 2.23 -1.42 4.75
C ALA A 87 3.02 -1.17 6.06
N LEU A 88 3.48 -2.24 6.72
CA LEU A 88 4.37 -2.12 7.90
C LEU A 88 5.71 -1.47 7.53
N ILE A 89 6.34 -1.89 6.44
CA ILE A 89 7.61 -1.30 5.96
C ILE A 89 7.42 0.18 5.67
N GLY A 90 6.33 0.56 4.99
CA GLY A 90 6.01 1.96 4.69
C GLY A 90 5.87 2.80 5.96
N ASN A 91 5.21 2.27 6.99
CA ASN A 91 5.08 2.94 8.29
C ASN A 91 6.43 3.11 8.99
N SER A 92 7.28 2.08 8.99
CA SER A 92 8.64 2.17 9.57
C SER A 92 9.50 3.19 8.84
N MET A 93 9.43 3.24 7.51
CA MET A 93 10.14 4.25 6.71
C MET A 93 9.64 5.66 6.99
N TYR A 94 8.31 5.86 7.07
CA TYR A 94 7.74 7.15 7.44
C TYR A 94 8.25 7.61 8.81
N TRP A 95 8.28 6.69 9.79
CA TRP A 95 8.78 7.00 11.13
C TRP A 95 10.25 7.42 11.11
N PHE A 96 11.11 6.66 10.42
CA PHE A 96 12.53 6.96 10.29
C PHE A 96 12.79 8.31 9.59
N PHE A 97 12.10 8.60 8.49
CA PHE A 97 12.29 9.86 7.77
C PHE A 97 11.75 11.08 8.53
N THR A 98 10.64 10.91 9.26
CA THR A 98 9.98 12.03 9.94
C THR A 98 10.60 12.35 11.30
N PHE A 99 10.98 11.32 12.08
CA PHE A 99 11.39 11.49 13.48
C PHE A 99 12.90 11.35 13.72
N GLU A 100 13.61 10.50 12.95
CA GLU A 100 15.06 10.25 13.16
C GLU A 100 15.94 11.15 12.28
N THR A 101 15.60 11.31 11.00
CA THR A 101 16.44 12.09 10.06
C THR A 101 16.04 13.56 9.93
N GLY A 102 15.01 14.01 10.65
CA GLY A 102 14.76 15.42 10.92
C GLY A 102 14.32 16.24 9.69
N ALA A 103 13.21 15.86 9.04
CA ALA A 103 12.51 16.75 8.12
C ALA A 103 11.64 17.81 8.83
N GLN A 104 11.40 17.70 10.15
CA GLN A 104 10.68 18.70 10.96
C GLN A 104 11.39 18.94 12.29
N GLY A 105 11.81 20.20 12.53
CA GLY A 105 12.51 20.60 13.75
C GLY A 105 11.63 20.59 15.02
N ILE A 106 12.30 20.53 16.17
CA ILE A 106 11.83 20.44 17.57
C ILE A 106 10.79 21.51 18.02
N SER A 107 10.39 22.46 17.18
CA SER A 107 9.66 23.68 17.54
C SER A 107 8.17 23.52 17.89
N CYS A 108 7.65 22.30 18.00
CA CYS A 108 6.22 22.07 17.80
C CYS A 108 5.72 20.98 18.77
N TYR A 109 5.95 21.26 20.06
CA TYR A 109 5.58 20.37 21.17
C TYR A 109 4.21 20.72 21.78
N TYR A 110 3.72 21.94 21.58
CA TYR A 110 2.45 22.44 22.15
C TYR A 110 1.35 22.75 21.11
N ASP A 111 1.61 22.52 19.82
CA ASP A 111 0.65 22.77 18.74
C ASP A 111 0.00 21.45 18.27
N LEU A 112 -1.33 21.41 18.20
CA LEU A 112 -2.10 20.27 17.70
C LEU A 112 -1.83 20.01 16.20
N ALA A 113 -1.19 20.97 15.52
CA ALA A 113 -0.68 20.85 14.16
C ALA A 113 0.60 19.99 14.00
N CYS A 114 1.16 19.44 15.09
CA CYS A 114 2.45 18.74 15.03
C CYS A 114 2.39 17.20 14.87
N PRO A 115 3.41 16.54 14.26
CA PRO A 115 3.32 15.17 13.79
C PRO A 115 3.40 14.11 14.91
N LYS A 116 3.57 14.49 16.18
CA LYS A 116 3.57 13.50 17.29
C LYS A 116 2.21 12.81 17.45
N HIS A 117 1.10 13.51 17.20
CA HIS A 117 -0.23 12.89 17.16
C HIS A 117 -0.36 11.90 16.00
N VAL A 118 0.24 12.22 14.86
CA VAL A 118 0.28 11.34 13.68
C VAL A 118 0.99 10.02 14.01
N GLY A 119 2.08 10.06 14.80
CA GLY A 119 2.76 8.85 15.25
C GLY A 119 1.87 7.92 16.09
N VAL A 120 1.07 8.48 17.02
CA VAL A 120 0.12 7.68 17.82
C VAL A 120 -0.97 7.08 16.93
N ILE A 121 -1.55 7.86 16.03
CA ILE A 121 -2.58 7.41 15.08
C ILE A 121 -2.04 6.27 14.20
N LEU A 122 -0.84 6.43 13.65
CA LEU A 122 -0.18 5.43 12.81
C LEU A 122 0.13 4.14 13.57
N ASN A 123 0.51 4.21 14.85
CA ASN A 123 0.69 3.04 15.69
C ASN A 123 -0.63 2.28 15.90
N PHE A 124 -1.72 2.98 16.20
CA PHE A 124 -3.05 2.35 16.32
C PHE A 124 -3.51 1.74 14.98
N TYR A 125 -3.25 2.43 13.86
CA TYR A 125 -3.51 1.91 12.53
C TYR A 125 -2.75 0.60 12.26
N VAL A 126 -1.46 0.55 12.59
CA VAL A 126 -0.65 -0.67 12.41
C VAL A 126 -1.13 -1.82 13.30
N ILE A 127 -1.44 -1.55 14.57
CA ILE A 127 -1.96 -2.58 15.50
C ILE A 127 -3.27 -3.16 14.95
N THR A 128 -4.22 -2.31 14.57
CA THR A 128 -5.51 -2.76 14.04
C THR A 128 -5.36 -3.53 12.73
N MET A 129 -4.45 -3.12 11.85
CA MET A 129 -4.11 -3.84 10.62
C MET A 129 -3.53 -5.24 10.90
N VAL A 130 -2.62 -5.36 11.87
CA VAL A 130 -2.05 -6.65 12.26
C VAL A 130 -3.11 -7.57 12.86
N CYS A 131 -3.97 -7.05 13.75
CA CYS A 131 -5.10 -7.80 14.28
C CYS A 131 -6.03 -8.28 13.16
N TYR A 132 -6.36 -7.40 12.20
CA TYR A 132 -7.16 -7.75 11.03
C TYR A 132 -6.51 -8.86 10.19
N ALA A 133 -5.21 -8.76 9.92
CA ALA A 133 -4.47 -9.76 9.15
C ALA A 133 -4.45 -11.13 9.83
N ILE A 134 -4.30 -11.17 11.17
CA ILE A 134 -4.38 -12.40 11.95
C ILE A 134 -5.79 -13.00 11.86
N CYS A 135 -6.84 -12.20 12.09
CA CYS A 135 -8.22 -12.67 12.00
C CYS A 135 -8.53 -13.27 10.63
N VAL A 136 -8.19 -12.55 9.55
CA VAL A 136 -8.41 -13.02 8.17
C VAL A 136 -7.57 -14.28 7.89
N GLY A 137 -6.30 -14.31 8.32
CA GLY A 137 -5.44 -15.47 8.16
C GLY A 137 -6.00 -16.72 8.83
N LEU A 138 -6.51 -16.60 10.06
CA LEU A 138 -7.18 -17.68 10.77
C LEU A 138 -8.46 -18.14 10.08
N MET A 139 -9.26 -17.20 9.58
CA MET A 139 -10.48 -17.51 8.84
C MET A 139 -10.22 -18.28 7.55
N ILE A 140 -9.22 -17.86 6.78
CA ILE A 140 -8.86 -18.49 5.50
C ILE A 140 -8.13 -19.83 5.71
N GLY A 141 -7.38 -19.97 6.80
CA GLY A 141 -6.59 -21.17 7.09
C GLY A 141 -7.42 -22.38 7.54
N LYS A 142 -8.60 -22.15 8.10
CA LYS A 142 -9.43 -23.24 8.65
C LYS A 142 -10.28 -23.89 7.56
N ASP A 143 -9.86 -25.07 7.09
CA ASP A 143 -10.60 -25.85 6.08
C ASP A 143 -12.04 -26.17 6.49
N SER A 144 -12.32 -26.29 7.79
CA SER A 144 -13.67 -26.50 8.32
C SER A 144 -14.64 -25.35 8.03
N TRP A 145 -14.15 -24.14 7.75
CA TRP A 145 -14.97 -22.97 7.42
C TRP A 145 -15.06 -22.73 5.91
N ARG A 146 -14.47 -23.61 5.10
CA ARG A 146 -14.53 -23.51 3.65
C ARG A 146 -15.96 -23.82 3.17
N ARG A 147 -16.46 -23.00 2.23
CA ARG A 147 -17.73 -23.24 1.54
C ARG A 147 -17.72 -24.64 0.93
N GLN A 148 -18.78 -25.40 1.20
CA GLN A 148 -19.01 -26.69 0.57
C GLN A 148 -19.66 -26.50 -0.81
N PRO A 149 -19.30 -27.30 -1.82
CA PRO A 149 -19.93 -27.21 -3.14
C PRO A 149 -21.41 -27.60 -3.09
N THR A 150 -22.25 -26.92 -3.85
CA THR A 150 -23.69 -27.22 -3.94
C THR A 150 -23.93 -28.51 -4.72
N LEU A 151 -25.12 -29.11 -4.56
CA LEU A 151 -25.46 -30.36 -5.27
C LEU A 151 -25.46 -30.17 -6.80
N ASP A 152 -25.82 -28.99 -7.29
CA ASP A 152 -25.82 -28.68 -8.72
C ASP A 152 -24.40 -28.47 -9.26
N GLU A 153 -23.48 -27.94 -8.44
CA GLU A 153 -22.05 -27.89 -8.78
C GLU A 153 -21.48 -29.30 -8.89
N LYS A 154 -21.85 -30.22 -7.98
CA LYS A 154 -21.39 -31.62 -8.01
C LYS A 154 -21.90 -32.43 -9.21
N LYS A 155 -23.05 -32.07 -9.78
CA LYS A 155 -23.62 -32.76 -10.96
C LYS A 155 -23.01 -32.29 -12.29
N ASN A 156 -22.40 -31.12 -12.30
CA ASN A 156 -21.79 -30.47 -13.46
C ASN A 156 -20.26 -30.51 -13.45
N GLN A 157 -19.67 -31.21 -12.47
CA GLN A 157 -18.26 -31.59 -12.38
C GLN A 157 -18.12 -33.03 -12.88
#